data_AF-A0AAW4KUA2-F1
#
_entry.id   AF-A0AAW4KUA2-F1
#
_cell.length_a   1.000
_cell.length_b   1.000
_cell.length_c   1.000
_cell.angle_alpha   90.00
_cell.angle_beta   90.00
_cell.angle_gamma   90.00
#
_symmetry.space_group_name_H-M   'P 1'
#
loop_
_entity.id
_entity.type
_entity.pdbx_description
1 polymer ?
#
loop_
_entity_poly.entity_id
_entity_poly.type
_entity_poly.pdbx_seq_one_letter_code
_entity_poly.pdbx_strand_id
1 'polypeptide(L)' 'MAYFDASAPIAQPTQPNSSPILAASVPAGAQCQRRLLTNTIDARLIAVDADTGKFCEDFGTHGQVDLKAGLGNVP' A
#
# COMPACT_ATOMS: atom_id res chain seq x y z
N MET A 1 -9.36 -6.02 1.98
CA MET A 1 -9.12 -4.56 2.00
C MET A 1 -8.25 -4.24 3.20
N ALA A 2 -7.21 -3.42 3.00
CA ALA A 2 -6.25 -3.02 4.02
C ALA A 2 -6.14 -1.49 4.09
N TYR A 3 -5.70 -0.97 5.24
CA TYR A 3 -5.47 0.45 5.48
C TYR A 3 -4.01 0.67 5.89
N PHE A 4 -3.41 1.75 5.41
CA PHE A 4 -2.07 2.17 5.77
C PHE A 4 -2.01 3.66 6.07
N ASP A 5 -1.26 4.04 7.10
CA ASP A 5 -1.06 5.43 7.52
C ASP A 5 0.42 5.63 7.88
N ALA A 6 1.12 6.43 7.08
CA ALA A 6 2.54 6.72 7.29
C ALA A 6 2.81 7.60 8.53
N SER A 7 1.78 8.27 9.08
CA SER A 7 1.89 9.07 10.30
C SER A 7 1.51 8.33 11.57
N ALA A 8 0.95 7.11 11.45
CA ALA A 8 0.54 6.35 12.62
C ALA A 8 1.76 5.86 13.41
N PRO A 9 1.68 5.84 14.75
CA PRO A 9 2.72 5.24 15.59
C PRO A 9 2.93 3.77 15.26
N ILE A 10 4.18 3.37 15.05
CA ILE A 10 4.57 1.99 14.81
C ILE A 10 4.80 1.23 16.12
N ALA A 11 4.06 0.13 16.32
CA ALA A 11 4.29 -0.79 17.42
C ALA A 11 5.41 -1.77 17.05
N GLN A 12 6.48 -1.81 17.83
CA GLN A 12 7.60 -2.72 17.58
C GLN A 12 7.26 -4.17 17.98
N PRO A 13 7.79 -5.18 17.26
CA PRO A 13 7.64 -6.58 17.67
C PRO A 13 8.27 -6.82 19.04
N THR A 14 7.59 -7.56 19.91
CA THR A 14 8.07 -7.88 21.26
C THR A 14 8.73 -9.25 21.37
N GLN A 15 8.67 -10.08 20.32
CA GLN A 15 9.25 -11.42 20.34
C GLN A 15 10.78 -11.41 20.17
N PRO A 16 11.49 -12.34 20.85
CA PRO A 16 12.92 -12.52 20.67
C PRO A 16 13.30 -12.73 19.20
N ASN A 17 14.43 -12.14 18.77
CA ASN A 17 14.99 -12.25 17.41
C ASN A 17 14.13 -11.64 16.29
N SER A 18 13.14 -10.81 16.61
CA SER A 18 12.41 -10.04 15.59
C SER A 18 13.25 -8.88 15.07
N SER A 19 13.15 -8.58 13.76
CA SER A 19 13.73 -7.36 13.20
C SER A 19 12.87 -6.14 13.56
N PRO A 20 13.49 -4.95 13.73
CA PRO A 20 12.74 -3.72 13.97
C PRO A 20 11.94 -3.31 12.74
N ILE A 21 10.77 -2.73 12.96
CA ILE A 21 9.96 -2.14 11.90
C ILE A 21 10.47 -0.71 11.64
N LEU A 22 10.91 -0.46 10.41
CA LEU A 22 11.28 0.88 9.96
C LEU A 22 10.04 1.65 9.50
N ALA A 23 9.93 2.91 9.92
CA ALA A 23 8.84 3.77 9.48
C ALA A 23 8.99 4.11 7.99
N ALA A 24 7.87 4.13 7.26
CA ALA A 24 7.84 4.70 5.92
C ALA A 24 8.08 6.22 6.01
N SER A 25 8.89 6.76 5.10
CA SER A 25 9.13 8.20 4.99
C SER A 25 8.37 8.76 3.80
N VAL A 26 7.46 9.69 4.06
CA VAL A 26 6.66 10.38 3.06
C VAL A 26 6.62 11.87 3.45
N PRO A 27 6.71 12.82 2.50
CA PRO A 27 6.58 14.23 2.83
C PRO A 27 5.24 14.53 3.51
N ALA A 28 5.25 15.42 4.50
CA ALA A 28 4.02 15.82 5.19
C ALA A 28 3.03 16.44 4.20
N GLY A 29 1.80 15.94 4.20
CA GLY A 29 0.76 16.40 3.27
C GLY A 29 0.91 15.88 1.84
N ALA A 30 1.83 14.95 1.58
CA ALA A 30 1.87 14.27 0.29
C ALA A 30 0.59 13.43 0.10
N GLN A 31 0.20 13.28 -1.15
CA GLN A 31 -0.91 12.40 -1.51
C GLN A 31 -0.58 10.96 -1.13
N CYS A 32 -1.59 10.23 -0.65
CA CYS A 32 -1.47 8.87 -0.14
C CYS A 32 -0.55 8.68 1.07
N GLN A 33 -0.34 9.72 1.88
CA GLN A 33 0.21 9.55 3.23
C GLN A 33 -0.66 8.57 4.05
N ARG A 34 -1.98 8.60 3.83
CA ARG A 34 -2.94 7.59 4.28
C ARG A 34 -3.60 6.96 3.05
N ARG A 35 -3.66 5.64 2.98
CA ARG A 35 -4.17 4.95 1.80
C ARG A 35 -4.94 3.67 2.13
N LEU A 36 -5.97 3.41 1.34
CA LEU A 36 -6.65 2.12 1.29
C LEU A 36 -6.05 1.27 0.18
N LEU A 37 -5.83 0.00 0.47
CA LEU A 37 -5.40 -1.00 -0.50
C LEU A 37 -6.48 -2.07 -0.65
N THR A 38 -6.85 -2.37 -1.90
CA THR A 38 -7.80 -3.44 -2.18
C THR A 38 -7.39 -4.24 -3.40
N ASN A 39 -7.60 -5.55 -3.32
CA ASN A 39 -7.61 -6.38 -4.51
C ASN A 39 -8.94 -6.24 -5.24
N THR A 40 -8.92 -6.53 -6.53
CA THR A 40 -10.11 -6.67 -7.37
C THR A 40 -10.29 -8.13 -7.80
N ILE A 41 -11.47 -8.45 -8.35
CA ILE A 41 -11.77 -9.78 -8.88
C ILE A 41 -10.96 -10.10 -10.16
N ASP A 42 -10.55 -9.08 -10.91
CA ASP A 42 -9.77 -9.19 -12.14
C ASP A 42 -8.25 -9.12 -11.89
N ALA A 43 -7.83 -9.45 -10.67
CA ALA A 43 -6.43 -9.59 -10.26
C ALA A 43 -5.59 -8.29 -10.37
N ARG A 44 -6.17 -7.17 -9.94
CA ARG A 44 -5.41 -5.94 -9.69
C ARG A 44 -5.32 -5.65 -8.20
N LEU A 45 -4.20 -5.10 -7.77
CA LEU A 45 -4.07 -4.46 -6.47
C LEU A 45 -4.11 -2.95 -6.68
N ILE A 46 -5.03 -2.28 -5.98
CA ILE A 46 -5.32 -0.86 -6.12
C ILE A 46 -4.93 -0.15 -4.83
N ALA A 47 -4.32 1.03 -4.94
CA ALA A 47 -4.13 1.96 -3.85
C ALA A 47 -4.86 3.28 -4.12
N VAL A 48 -5.64 3.74 -3.13
CA VAL A 48 -6.33 5.04 -3.16
C VAL A 48 -6.02 5.83 -1.91
N ASP A 49 -5.93 7.14 -2.07
CA ASP A 49 -5.80 8.09 -0.97
C ASP A 49 -7.04 8.03 -0.09
N ALA A 50 -6.84 7.85 1.21
CA ALA A 50 -7.93 7.62 2.14
C ALA A 50 -8.79 8.88 2.39
N ASP A 51 -8.28 10.05 2.06
CA ASP A 51 -8.94 11.35 2.31
C ASP A 51 -9.69 11.85 1.07
N THR A 52 -9.15 11.61 -0.11
CA THR A 52 -9.66 12.15 -1.39
C THR A 52 -10.28 11.10 -2.30
N GLY A 53 -10.01 9.82 -2.08
CA GLY A 53 -10.45 8.70 -2.94
C GLY A 53 -9.76 8.64 -4.31
N LYS A 54 -8.77 9.50 -4.57
CA LYS A 54 -7.98 9.46 -5.81
C LYS A 54 -6.98 8.31 -5.77
N PHE A 55 -6.64 7.78 -6.94
CA PHE A 55 -5.56 6.80 -7.06
C PHE A 55 -4.24 7.36 -6.54
N CYS A 56 -3.44 6.50 -5.91
CA CYS A 56 -2.08 6.84 -5.50
C CYS A 56 -1.14 6.77 -6.70
N GLU A 57 -0.76 7.92 -7.27
CA GLU A 57 0.06 7.97 -8.49
C GLU A 57 1.44 7.31 -8.31
N ASP A 58 1.92 7.24 -7.07
CA ASP A 58 3.18 6.61 -6.68
C ASP A 58 3.13 5.07 -6.57
N PHE A 59 1.96 4.46 -6.78
CA PHE A 59 1.75 3.03 -6.57
C PHE A 59 1.56 2.27 -7.89
N GLY A 60 2.49 1.37 -8.20
CA GLY A 60 2.43 0.58 -9.43
C GLY A 60 2.42 1.45 -10.68
N THR A 61 1.42 1.26 -11.54
CA THR A 61 1.11 2.13 -12.68
C THR A 61 -0.13 2.96 -12.35
N HIS A 62 0.08 4.22 -11.96
CA HIS A 62 -0.99 5.18 -11.65
C HIS A 62 -2.04 4.64 -10.66
N GLY A 63 -1.58 4.07 -9.54
CA GLY A 63 -2.41 3.54 -8.46
C GLY A 63 -2.79 2.07 -8.55
N GLN A 64 -2.25 1.33 -9.52
CA GLN A 64 -2.64 -0.06 -9.77
C GLN A 64 -1.44 -0.96 -10.08
N VAL A 65 -1.48 -2.17 -9.56
CA VAL A 65 -0.54 -3.25 -9.87
C VAL A 65 -1.33 -4.40 -10.49
N ASP A 66 -0.89 -4.87 -11.66
CA ASP A 66 -1.39 -6.12 -12.25
C ASP A 66 -0.76 -7.31 -11.53
N LEU A 67 -1.59 -8.09 -10.84
CA LEU A 67 -1.13 -9.27 -10.09
C LEU A 67 -0.90 -10.48 -11.00
N LYS A 68 -1.31 -10.43 -12.27
CA LYS A 68 -1.03 -11.48 -13.25
C LYS A 68 0.36 -11.34 -13.87
N ALA A 69 1.00 -10.18 -13.72
CA ALA A 69 2.33 -9.93 -14.25
C ALA A 69 3.33 -10.98 -13.75
N GLY A 70 4.00 -11.67 -14.69
CA GLY A 70 5.00 -12.70 -14.37
C GLY A 70 4.46 -14.10 -14.07
N LEU A 71 3.14 -14.31 -14.07
CA LEU A 71 2.53 -15.63 -13.80
C LEU A 71 2.36 -16.51 -15.06
N GLY A 72 2.71 -16.02 -16.25
CA GLY A 72 2.51 -16.73 -17.52
C GLY A 72 1.06 -16.60 -18.02
N ASN A 73 0.54 -17.65 -18.68
CA ASN A 73 -0.86 -17.66 -19.14
C ASN A 73 -1.80 -17.97 -17.97
N VAL A 74 -2.24 -16.91 -17.28
CA VAL A 74 -3.31 -16.94 -16.29
C VAL A 74 -4.58 -16.32 -16.91
N PRO A 75 -5.71 -17.05 -16.93
CA PRO A 75 -6.99 -16.53 -17.43
C PRO A 75 -7.51 -15.34 -16.62
#